data_AF-A0A0L9TAJ4-F1
#
_entry.id   AF-A0A0L9TAJ4-F1
#
_cell.length_a   1.000
_cell.length_b   1.000
_cell.length_c   1.000
_cell.angle_alpha   90.00
_cell.angle_beta   90.00
_cell.angle_gamma   90.00
#
_symmetry.space_group_name_H-M   'P 1'
#
loop_
_entity.id
_entity.type
_entity.pdbx_description
1 polymer ?
#
loop_
_entity_poly.entity_id
_entity_poly.type
_entity_poly.pdbx_seq_one_letter_code
_entity_poly.pdbx_strand_id
1 'polypeptide(L)'
;MDHRVSRRTEILTNHLLRRAPPPSSVLQPHRCLSYSPPELSNEFAFDLREMRRLMDGHNLEDRDWLFSVIVQSALFNRRERGGRIFVCPDYNQ
;
A
#
# COMPACT_ATOMS: atom_id res chain seq x y z
N MET A 1 -18.13 47.36 -10.58
CA MET A 1 -18.30 46.46 -9.42
C MET A 1 -16.98 45.73 -9.19
N ASP A 2 -16.55 45.64 -7.94
CA ASP A 2 -15.19 45.27 -7.58
C ASP A 2 -14.99 43.76 -7.73
N HIS A 3 -14.36 43.33 -8.84
CA HIS A 3 -14.18 41.92 -9.23
C HIS A 3 -13.57 41.05 -8.13
N ARG A 4 -12.78 41.67 -7.24
CA ARG A 4 -12.16 41.01 -6.09
C ARG A 4 -13.17 40.58 -5.04
N VAL A 5 -14.22 41.38 -4.83
CA VAL A 5 -15.30 41.08 -3.89
C VAL A 5 -16.12 39.91 -4.42
N SER A 6 -16.54 39.97 -5.69
CA SER A 6 -17.30 38.87 -6.34
C SER A 6 -16.54 37.54 -6.28
N ARG A 7 -15.24 37.53 -6.56
CA ARG A 7 -14.41 36.32 -6.50
C ARG A 7 -14.30 35.75 -5.08
N ARG A 8 -14.19 36.61 -4.07
CA ARG A 8 -14.12 36.17 -2.66
C ARG A 8 -15.44 35.57 -2.19
N THR A 9 -16.55 36.19 -2.56
CA THR A 9 -17.89 35.66 -2.26
C THR A 9 -18.07 34.29 -2.90
N GLU A 10 -17.71 34.13 -4.18
CA GLU A 10 -17.80 32.85 -4.89
C GLU A 10 -16.98 31.72 -4.23
N ILE A 11 -15.73 32.01 -3.85
CA ILE A 11 -14.86 31.04 -3.14
C ILE A 11 -15.50 30.60 -1.81
N LEU A 12 -15.97 31.55 -0.99
CA LEU A 12 -16.60 31.26 0.30
C LEU A 12 -17.90 30.46 0.13
N THR A 13 -18.73 30.83 -0.84
CA THR A 13 -19.99 30.13 -1.14
C THR A 13 -19.72 28.69 -1.59
N ASN A 14 -18.72 28.46 -2.42
CA ASN A 14 -18.35 27.11 -2.87
C ASN A 14 -17.84 26.23 -1.72
N HIS A 15 -17.08 26.79 -0.78
CA HIS A 15 -16.62 26.08 0.42
C HIS A 15 -17.76 25.75 1.39
N LEU A 16 -18.64 26.72 1.70
CA LEU A 16 -19.73 26.54 2.67
C LEU A 16 -20.81 25.59 2.16
N LEU A 17 -21.14 25.66 0.87
CA LEU A 17 -22.19 24.83 0.29
C LEU A 17 -21.71 23.43 -0.15
N ARG A 18 -20.43 23.09 0.11
CA ARG A 18 -19.79 21.84 -0.37
C ARG A 18 -20.05 21.57 -1.85
N ARG A 19 -20.13 22.65 -2.64
CA ARG A 19 -20.26 22.60 -4.10
C ARG A 19 -18.88 22.36 -4.70
N ALA A 20 -18.23 21.28 -4.26
CA ALA A 20 -17.05 20.81 -4.94
C ALA A 20 -17.52 20.38 -6.35
N PRO A 21 -16.87 20.85 -7.44
CA PRO A 21 -17.00 20.12 -8.70
C PRO A 21 -16.68 18.65 -8.41
N PRO A 22 -17.35 17.68 -9.09
CA PRO A 22 -16.93 16.29 -8.98
C PRO A 22 -15.42 16.27 -9.17
N PRO A 23 -14.64 15.55 -8.33
CA PRO A 23 -13.20 15.60 -8.41
C PRO A 23 -12.80 15.17 -9.82
N SER A 24 -12.54 16.13 -10.69
CA SER A 24 -11.78 15.88 -11.90
C SER A 24 -10.46 15.41 -11.36
N SER A 25 -10.19 14.11 -11.48
CA SER A 25 -8.97 13.52 -10.94
C SER A 25 -7.79 14.21 -11.63
N VAL A 26 -7.27 15.26 -10.99
CA VAL A 26 -6.07 15.99 -11.43
C VAL A 26 -4.91 15.01 -11.60
N LEU A 27 -4.99 13.89 -10.89
CA LEU A 27 -4.15 12.72 -11.02
C LEU A 27 -4.84 11.71 -11.94
N GLN A 28 -4.44 11.70 -13.21
CA GLN A 28 -4.68 10.53 -14.05
C GLN A 28 -3.62 9.47 -13.75
N PRO A 29 -3.96 8.16 -13.76
CA PRO A 29 -2.98 7.10 -13.58
C PRO A 29 -1.97 7.15 -14.74
N HIS A 30 -0.83 7.79 -14.52
CA HIS A 30 0.27 7.74 -15.46
C HIS A 30 0.91 6.35 -15.33
N ARG A 31 1.37 5.73 -16.43
CA ARG A 31 2.00 4.39 -16.37
C ARG A 31 3.17 4.32 -15.37
N CYS A 32 3.87 5.43 -15.15
CA CYS A 32 4.96 5.56 -14.17
C CYS A 32 4.49 5.65 -12.71
N LEU A 33 3.24 6.07 -12.48
CA LEU A 33 2.58 6.12 -11.16
C LEU A 33 1.71 4.89 -10.90
N SER A 34 1.54 4.04 -11.92
CA SER A 34 0.76 2.82 -11.90
C SER A 34 1.70 1.62 -11.74
N TYR A 35 2.34 1.51 -10.58
CA TYR A 35 3.16 0.34 -10.28
C TYR A 35 2.25 -0.87 -10.06
N SER A 36 2.30 -1.83 -10.98
CA SER A 36 1.83 -3.18 -10.71
C SER A 36 3.05 -4.03 -10.35
N PRO A 37 3.13 -4.58 -9.14
CA PRO A 37 4.19 -5.51 -8.77
C PRO A 37 4.27 -6.65 -9.80
N PRO A 38 5.47 -7.02 -10.28
CA PRO A 38 5.63 -8.10 -11.26
C PRO A 38 5.09 -9.43 -10.74
N GLU A 39 5.00 -9.61 -9.42
CA GLU A 39 4.42 -10.78 -8.78
C GLU A 39 2.90 -10.91 -8.99
N LEU A 40 2.22 -9.86 -9.47
CA LEU A 40 0.79 -9.91 -9.84
C LEU A 40 0.55 -10.31 -11.29
N SER A 41 1.54 -10.10 -12.18
CA SER A 41 1.38 -10.33 -13.61
C SER A 41 2.18 -11.52 -14.12
N ASN A 42 3.26 -11.88 -13.43
CA ASN A 42 4.21 -12.88 -13.90
C ASN A 42 4.01 -14.18 -13.13
N GLU A 43 3.77 -15.25 -13.86
CA GLU A 43 3.95 -16.59 -13.34
C GLU A 43 5.46 -16.87 -13.20
N PHE A 44 5.85 -17.48 -12.08
CA PHE A 44 7.24 -17.84 -11.86
C PHE A 44 7.59 -19.04 -12.73
N ALA A 45 8.58 -18.89 -13.61
CA ALA A 45 9.08 -19.96 -14.48
C ALA A 45 10.00 -20.97 -13.75
N PHE A 46 10.11 -20.89 -12.43
CA PHE A 46 11.02 -21.68 -11.61
C PHE A 46 10.33 -22.16 -10.34
N ASP A 47 10.87 -23.24 -9.76
CA ASP A 47 10.39 -23.78 -8.48
C ASP A 47 10.74 -22.82 -7.34
N LEU A 48 9.70 -22.35 -6.63
CA LEU A 48 9.85 -21.39 -5.53
C LEU A 48 10.59 -21.98 -4.33
N ARG A 49 10.43 -23.28 -4.06
CA ARG A 49 11.11 -23.96 -2.94
C ARG A 49 12.60 -24.10 -3.23
N GLU A 50 12.97 -24.45 -4.45
CA GLU A 50 14.39 -24.52 -4.85
C GLU A 50 15.03 -23.13 -4.92
N MET A 51 14.34 -22.14 -5.49
CA MET A 51 14.83 -20.75 -5.49
C MET A 51 15.05 -20.25 -4.06
N ARG A 52 14.12 -20.55 -3.15
CA ARG A 52 14.27 -20.20 -1.74
C ARG A 52 15.49 -20.87 -1.11
N ARG A 53 15.69 -22.18 -1.30
CA ARG A 53 16.90 -22.88 -0.81
C ARG A 53 18.18 -22.23 -1.33
N LEU A 54 18.20 -21.83 -2.59
CA LEU A 54 19.34 -21.15 -3.20
C LEU A 54 19.59 -19.77 -2.56
N MET A 55 18.54 -18.96 -2.36
CA MET A 55 18.66 -17.59 -1.86
C MET A 55 18.90 -17.51 -0.34
N ASP A 56 18.14 -18.27 0.43
CA ASP A 56 18.12 -18.20 1.90
C ASP A 56 19.16 -19.13 2.54
N GLY A 57 19.68 -20.12 1.80
CA GLY A 57 20.69 -21.05 2.27
C GLY A 57 20.17 -22.07 3.29
N HIS A 58 20.74 -22.06 4.48
CA HIS A 58 20.50 -23.05 5.53
C HIS A 58 19.46 -22.59 6.57
N ASN A 59 18.98 -23.52 7.41
CA ASN A 59 18.03 -23.28 8.51
C ASN A 59 16.67 -22.69 8.07
N LEU A 60 16.13 -23.14 6.94
CA LEU A 60 14.85 -22.65 6.44
C LEU A 60 13.71 -22.96 7.42
N GLU A 61 13.72 -24.16 7.98
CA GLU A 61 12.70 -24.66 8.90
C GLU A 61 12.67 -23.82 10.19
N ASP A 62 13.83 -23.50 10.75
CA ASP A 62 13.94 -22.67 11.96
C ASP A 62 13.48 -21.22 11.69
N ARG A 63 13.79 -20.70 10.50
CA ARG A 63 13.34 -19.37 10.07
C ARG A 63 11.83 -19.33 9.85
N ASP A 64 11.25 -20.37 9.26
CA ASP A 64 9.80 -20.51 9.09
C ASP A 64 9.08 -20.64 10.43
N TRP A 65 9.68 -21.38 11.35
CA TRP A 65 9.19 -21.49 12.71
C TRP A 65 9.21 -20.14 13.43
N LEU A 66 10.33 -19.40 13.39
CA LEU A 66 10.44 -18.08 14.00
C LEU A 66 9.44 -17.08 13.38
N PHE A 67 9.29 -17.09 12.06
CA PHE A 67 8.31 -16.24 11.39
C PHE A 67 6.88 -16.56 11.86
N SER A 68 6.56 -17.83 12.06
CA SER A 68 5.26 -18.25 12.60
C SER A 68 5.01 -17.70 14.01
N VAL A 69 6.05 -17.68 14.86
CA VAL A 69 5.98 -17.06 16.19
C VAL A 69 5.75 -15.55 16.09
N ILE A 70 6.45 -14.86 15.18
CA ILE A 70 6.27 -13.42 14.94
C ILE A 70 4.83 -13.11 14.49
N VAL A 71 4.28 -13.90 13.57
CA VAL A 71 2.92 -13.72 13.04
C VAL A 71 1.84 -13.90 14.11
N GLN A 72 2.08 -14.75 15.11
CA GLN A 72 1.14 -15.02 16.20
C GLN A 72 1.27 -14.05 17.38
N SER A 73 2.35 -13.26 17.43
CA SER A 73 2.63 -12.34 18.53
C SER A 73 1.82 -11.05 18.44
N ALA A 74 1.35 -10.56 19.59
CA ALA A 74 0.71 -9.26 19.70
C ALA A 74 1.69 -8.08 19.53
N LEU A 75 2.99 -8.32 19.68
CA LEU A 75 4.04 -7.29 19.55
C LEU A 75 4.26 -6.82 18.09
N PHE A 76 3.57 -7.44 17.12
CA PHE A 76 3.72 -7.15 15.71
C PHE A 76 2.38 -6.84 15.05
N ASN A 77 2.38 -5.86 14.17
CA ASN A 77 1.24 -5.49 13.34
C ASN A 77 1.15 -6.44 12.14
N ARG A 78 0.26 -7.43 12.20
CA ARG A 78 -0.05 -8.35 11.08
C ARG A 78 -0.97 -7.66 10.06
N ARG A 79 -0.61 -7.72 8.78
CA ARG A 79 -1.43 -7.26 7.65
C ARG A 79 -1.46 -8.31 6.54
N GLU A 80 -2.65 -8.63 6.06
CA GLU A 80 -2.84 -9.57 4.95
C GLU A 80 -3.23 -8.81 3.68
N ARG A 81 -2.46 -8.97 2.60
CA ARG A 81 -2.70 -8.29 1.32
C ARG A 81 -2.21 -9.14 0.15
N GLY A 82 -3.09 -9.38 -0.83
CA GLY A 82 -2.74 -10.13 -2.05
C GLY A 82 -2.27 -11.56 -1.76
N GLY A 83 -2.89 -12.25 -0.79
CA GLY A 83 -2.52 -13.61 -0.37
C GLY A 83 -1.18 -13.71 0.37
N ARG A 84 -0.59 -12.59 0.78
CA ARG A 84 0.66 -12.53 1.56
C ARG A 84 0.42 -11.91 2.92
N ILE A 85 1.22 -12.35 3.89
CA ILE A 85 1.24 -11.81 5.26
C ILE A 85 2.47 -10.91 5.41
N PHE A 86 2.22 -9.68 5.85
CA PHE A 86 3.24 -8.70 6.22
C PHE A 86 3.17 -8.48 7.73
N VAL A 87 4.33 -8.39 8.36
CA VAL A 87 4.48 -8.12 9.79
C VAL A 87 5.50 -7.01 9.98
N CYS A 88 5.21 -6.08 10.88
CA CYS A 88 6.16 -5.07 11.33
C CYS A 88 6.04 -4.89 12.85
N PRO A 89 7.12 -4.47 13.55
CA PRO A 89 7.04 -4.22 14.98
C PRO A 89 5.93 -3.22 15.34
N ASP A 90 5.23 -3.47 16.43
CA ASP A 90 4.28 -2.51 17.01
C ASP A 90 4.99 -1.61 18.02
N TYR A 91 5.32 -0.39 17.60
CA TYR A 91 6.03 0.58 18.43
C TYR A 91 5.13 1.32 19.44
N ASN A 92 3.84 0.97 19.52
CA ASN A 92 2.89 1.59 20.46
C ASN A 92 2.56 0.71 21.67
N GLN A 93 3.20 -0.46 21.81
CA GLN A 93 3.09 -1.35 22.96
C GLN A 93 4.20 -1.12 23.98
#